data_AF-A0A2I0NMD9-F1
#
_entry.id   AF-A0A2I0NMD9-F1
#
_cell.length_a   1.000
_cell.length_b   1.000
_cell.length_c   1.000
_cell.angle_alpha   90.00
_cell.angle_beta   90.00
_cell.angle_gamma   90.00
#
_symmetry.space_group_name_H-M   'P 1'
#
loop_
_entity.id
_entity.type
_entity.pdbx_description
1 polymer ?
#
loop_
_entity_poly.entity_id
_entity_poly.type
_entity_poly.pdbx_seq_one_letter_code
_entity_poly.pdbx_strand_id
1 'polypeptide(L)'
;MGVRMNHRGLKALRLEDSVTARALRILPAYSAYKKIYTLLKRSRQWSPEELAAYQAQALSRLLEHAYENVPYYRRVFQERGLVPGDIQA
;
A
#
# COMPACT_ATOMS: atom_id res chain seq x y z
N MET A 1 38.26 25.78 -35.00
CA MET A 1 38.31 24.73 -33.97
C MET A 1 36.99 24.73 -33.22
N GLY A 2 36.09 23.80 -33.55
CA GLY A 2 34.78 23.67 -32.91
C GLY A 2 34.23 22.30 -33.25
N VAL A 3 34.27 21.40 -32.28
CA VAL A 3 34.03 19.95 -32.43
C VAL A 3 32.61 19.70 -32.93
N ARG A 4 32.46 19.06 -34.10
CA ARG A 4 31.18 18.47 -34.54
C ARG A 4 30.84 17.32 -33.60
N MET A 5 29.86 17.54 -32.73
CA MET A 5 29.23 16.49 -31.96
C MET A 5 28.37 15.63 -32.90
N ASN A 6 28.86 14.44 -33.26
CA ASN A 6 28.10 13.46 -34.02
C ASN A 6 27.10 12.76 -33.08
N HIS A 7 25.80 12.94 -33.28
CA HIS A 7 24.74 12.32 -32.47
C HIS A 7 24.54 10.81 -32.74
N ARG A 8 25.52 10.13 -33.32
CA ARG A 8 25.43 8.71 -33.72
C ARG A 8 25.88 7.74 -32.63
N GLY A 9 25.47 7.99 -31.38
CA GLY A 9 25.81 7.16 -30.22
C GLY A 9 24.66 6.81 -29.29
N LEU A 10 23.42 7.23 -29.59
CA LEU A 10 22.23 6.92 -28.77
C LEU A 10 21.33 5.86 -29.42
N LYS A 11 21.87 5.07 -30.36
CA LYS A 11 21.17 3.90 -30.88
C LYS A 11 21.18 2.81 -29.81
N ALA A 12 20.02 2.66 -29.17
CA ALA A 12 19.57 1.49 -28.44
C ALA A 12 20.32 1.19 -27.13
N LEU A 13 20.07 2.00 -26.10
CA LEU A 13 19.90 1.39 -24.77
C LEU A 13 18.60 0.57 -24.86
N ARG A 14 18.70 -0.70 -25.26
CA ARG A 14 17.62 -1.67 -25.11
C ARG A 14 17.35 -1.81 -23.61
N LEU A 15 16.50 -0.95 -23.08
CA LEU A 15 16.08 -0.96 -21.67
C LEU A 15 15.31 -2.23 -21.34
N GLU A 16 14.78 -2.91 -22.35
CA GLU A 16 14.02 -4.14 -22.22
C GLU A 16 14.73 -5.28 -21.44
N ASP A 17 16.06 -5.40 -21.49
CA ASP A 17 16.80 -6.53 -20.87
C ASP A 17 17.78 -6.14 -19.76
N SER A 18 17.92 -4.86 -19.45
CA SER A 18 18.87 -4.41 -18.41
C SER A 18 18.34 -4.72 -17.01
N VAL A 19 19.19 -5.31 -16.17
CA VAL A 19 18.94 -5.51 -14.73
C VAL A 19 18.51 -4.19 -14.07
N THR A 20 19.06 -3.05 -14.51
CA THR A 20 18.69 -1.72 -14.04
C THR A 20 17.24 -1.38 -14.37
N ALA A 21 16.77 -1.66 -15.59
CA ALA A 21 15.38 -1.39 -15.97
C ALA A 21 14.40 -2.28 -15.21
N ARG A 22 14.76 -3.55 -14.98
CA ARG A 22 13.99 -4.47 -14.12
C ARG A 22 13.92 -3.97 -12.68
N ALA A 23 15.01 -3.42 -12.14
CA ALA A 23 15.05 -2.83 -10.80
C ALA A 23 14.24 -1.52 -10.70
N LEU A 24 14.24 -0.67 -11.74
CA LEU A 24 13.42 0.55 -11.74
C LEU A 24 11.92 0.24 -11.73
N ARG A 25 11.49 -0.86 -12.36
CA ARG A 25 10.08 -1.29 -12.37
C ARG A 25 9.52 -1.63 -10.99
N ILE A 26 10.36 -2.04 -10.03
CA ILE A 26 9.89 -2.40 -8.68
C ILE A 26 9.81 -1.21 -7.73
N LEU A 27 10.40 -0.06 -8.08
CA LEU A 27 10.46 1.12 -7.21
C LEU A 27 9.09 1.61 -6.73
N PRO A 28 8.02 1.65 -7.56
CA PRO A 28 6.70 2.08 -7.08
C PRO A 28 6.16 1.17 -5.95
N ALA A 29 6.37 -0.14 -6.07
CA ALA A 29 5.90 -1.13 -5.09
C ALA A 29 6.80 -1.23 -3.85
N TYR A 30 8.06 -0.77 -3.94
CA TYR A 30 9.03 -0.89 -2.85
C TYR A 30 8.59 -0.18 -1.57
N SER A 31 7.92 0.97 -1.69
CA SER A 31 7.40 1.73 -0.55
C SER A 31 6.34 0.94 0.24
N ALA A 32 5.39 0.33 -0.47
CA ALA A 32 4.36 -0.54 0.10
C ALA A 32 4.98 -1.78 0.76
N TYR A 33 5.92 -2.43 0.07
CA TYR A 33 6.69 -3.55 0.63
C TYR A 33 7.39 -3.15 1.94
N LYS A 34 8.14 -2.04 1.95
CA LYS A 34 8.89 -1.59 3.12
C LYS A 34 7.97 -1.31 4.31
N LYS A 35 6.79 -0.72 4.06
CA LYS A 35 5.78 -0.46 5.09
C LYS A 35 5.28 -1.77 5.72
N ILE A 36 4.86 -2.73 4.89
CA ILE A 36 4.34 -4.03 5.36
C ILE A 36 5.45 -4.82 6.07
N TYR A 37 6.65 -4.88 5.49
CA TYR A 37 7.78 -5.58 6.09
C TYR A 37 8.13 -5.03 7.48
N THR A 38 8.13 -3.70 7.63
CA THR A 38 8.40 -3.05 8.93
C THR A 38 7.33 -3.38 9.96
N LEU A 39 6.05 -3.35 9.56
CA LEU A 39 4.93 -3.76 10.41
C LEU A 39 5.11 -5.20 10.89
N LEU A 40 5.31 -6.14 9.95
CA LEU A 40 5.48 -7.56 10.26
C LEU A 40 6.67 -7.79 11.18
N LYS A 41 7.81 -7.13 10.93
CA LYS A 41 9.00 -7.27 11.78
C LYS A 41 8.73 -6.86 13.23
N ARG A 42 7.96 -5.78 13.44
CA ARG A 42 7.59 -5.30 14.78
C ARG A 42 6.54 -6.20 15.42
N SER A 43 5.53 -6.63 14.66
CA SER A 43 4.41 -7.39 15.20
C SER A 43 4.76 -8.82 15.62
N ARG A 44 5.93 -9.33 15.22
CA ARG A 44 6.42 -10.66 15.64
C ARG A 44 6.60 -10.82 17.15
N GLN A 45 6.76 -9.72 17.88
CA GLN A 45 6.99 -9.74 19.33
C GLN A 45 5.78 -9.21 20.10
N TRP A 46 4.66 -8.93 19.43
CA TRP A 46 3.46 -8.43 20.10
C TRP A 46 2.85 -9.47 21.01
N SER A 47 2.37 -9.00 22.16
CA SER A 47 1.47 -9.78 22.99
C SER A 47 0.13 -9.99 22.27
N PRO A 48 -0.70 -10.96 22.70
CA PRO A 48 -2.05 -11.11 22.19
C PRO A 48 -2.89 -9.83 22.29
N GLU A 49 -2.73 -9.07 23.37
CA GLU A 49 -3.44 -7.82 23.63
C GLU A 49 -3.00 -6.70 22.67
N GLU A 50 -1.70 -6.58 22.40
CA GLU A 50 -1.17 -5.62 21.44
C GLU A 50 -1.65 -5.93 20.01
N LEU A 51 -1.67 -7.22 19.64
CA LEU A 51 -2.18 -7.66 18.35
C LEU A 51 -3.69 -7.39 18.22
N ALA A 52 -4.47 -7.70 19.25
CA ALA A 52 -5.91 -7.44 19.28
C ALA A 52 -6.19 -5.93 19.17
N ALA A 53 -5.47 -5.09 19.91
CA ALA A 53 -5.60 -3.63 19.84
C ALA A 53 -5.29 -3.10 18.43
N TYR A 54 -4.23 -3.61 17.78
CA TYR A 54 -3.92 -3.25 16.40
C TYR A 54 -5.03 -3.67 15.42
N GLN A 55 -5.55 -4.89 15.56
CA GLN A 55 -6.63 -5.41 14.71
C GLN A 55 -7.92 -4.62 14.91
N ALA A 56 -8.31 -4.31 16.15
CA ALA A 56 -9.47 -3.48 16.46
C ALA A 56 -9.36 -2.09 15.82
N GLN A 57 -8.19 -1.44 15.91
CA GLN A 57 -7.96 -0.14 15.26
C GLN A 57 -8.00 -0.23 13.74
N ALA A 58 -7.51 -1.32 13.14
CA ALA A 58 -7.57 -1.54 11.70
C ALA A 58 -9.01 -1.80 11.23
N LEU A 59 -9.78 -2.57 11.99
CA LEU A 59 -11.19 -2.86 11.72
C LEU A 59 -12.03 -1.59 11.79
N SER A 60 -11.89 -0.79 12.86
CA SER A 60 -12.59 0.48 13.02
C SER A 60 -12.42 1.39 11.80
N ARG A 61 -11.18 1.61 11.34
CA ARG A 61 -10.88 2.39 10.13
C ARG A 61 -11.50 1.81 8.86
N LEU A 62 -11.52 0.48 8.73
CA LEU A 62 -12.11 -0.20 7.58
C LEU A 62 -13.64 0.01 7.54
N LEU A 63 -14.29 -0.15 8.68
CA LEU A 63 -15.73 0.01 8.82
C LEU A 63 -16.17 1.46 8.59
N GLU A 64 -15.43 2.43 9.13
CA GLU A 64 -15.64 3.86 8.87
C GLU A 64 -15.56 4.14 7.37
N HIS A 65 -14.46 3.72 6.72
CA HIS A 65 -14.28 3.94 5.30
C HIS A 65 -15.39 3.29 4.47
N ALA A 66 -15.79 2.06 4.80
CA ALA A 66 -16.87 1.36 4.10
C ALA A 66 -18.22 2.05 4.27
N TYR A 67 -18.55 2.50 5.48
CA TYR A 67 -19.79 3.22 5.78
C TYR A 67 -19.85 4.58 5.06
N GLU A 68 -18.73 5.30 5.02
CA GLU A 68 -18.63 6.61 4.38
C GLU A 68 -18.61 6.53 2.86
N ASN A 69 -17.95 5.53 2.27
CA ASN A 69 -17.60 5.58 0.84
C ASN A 69 -18.35 4.54 -0.02
N VAL A 70 -18.97 3.52 0.59
CA VAL A 70 -19.62 2.43 -0.15
C VAL A 70 -21.13 2.42 0.13
N PRO A 71 -21.99 2.79 -0.85
CA PRO A 71 -23.43 2.90 -0.65
C PRO A 71 -24.09 1.63 -0.10
N TYR A 72 -23.64 0.46 -0.56
CA TYR A 72 -24.15 -0.82 -0.08
C TYR A 72 -23.93 -1.00 1.42
N TYR A 73 -22.71 -0.78 1.93
CA TYR A 73 -22.41 -0.96 3.36
C TYR A 73 -23.10 0.09 4.23
N ARG A 74 -23.19 1.34 3.76
CA ARG A 74 -23.97 2.36 4.45
C ARG A 74 -25.42 1.94 4.67
N ARG A 75 -26.06 1.41 3.62
CA ARG A 75 -27.45 0.92 3.69
C ARG A 75 -27.59 -0.24 4.67
N VAL A 76 -26.70 -1.23 4.60
CA VAL A 76 -26.68 -2.41 5.50
C VAL A 76 -26.59 -2.01 6.97
N PHE A 77 -25.80 -0.99 7.30
CA PHE A 77 -25.66 -0.45 8.65
C PHE A 77 -26.93 0.29 9.09
N GLN A 78 -27.44 1.19 8.25
CA GLN A 78 -28.67 1.95 8.53
C GLN A 78 -29.90 1.05 8.74
N GLU A 79 -30.07 0.02 7.91
CA GLU A 79 -31.17 -0.96 8.03
C GLU A 79 -31.13 -1.74 9.35
N ARG A 80 -29.94 -1.90 9.94
CA ARG A 80 -29.74 -2.58 11.24
C ARG A 80 -29.69 -1.60 12.41
N GLY A 81 -29.79 -0.30 12.17
CA GLY A 81 -29.65 0.74 13.21
C GLY A 81 -28.25 0.78 13.83
N LEU A 82 -27.21 0.40 13.09
CA LEU A 82 -25.82 0.34 13.55
C LEU A 82 -24.99 1.48 12.98
N VAL A 83 -23.96 1.89 13.73
CA VAL A 83 -22.84 2.73 13.28
C VAL A 83 -21.51 1.97 13.42
N PRO A 84 -20.45 2.35 12.67
CA PRO A 84 -19.15 1.68 12.77
C PRO A 84 -18.60 1.53 14.19
N GLY A 85 -18.85 2.51 15.06
CA GLY A 85 -18.40 2.49 16.46
C GLY A 85 -19.10 1.46 17.35
N ASP A 86 -20.22 0.88 16.92
CA ASP A 86 -20.95 -0.14 17.68
C ASP A 86 -20.26 -1.52 17.60
N ILE A 87 -19.36 -1.71 16.64
CA ILE A 87 -18.66 -2.99 16.41
C ILE A 87 -17.31 -2.96 17.12
N GLN A 88 -17.18 -3.75 18.19
CA GLN A 88 -15.92 -3.98 18.91
C GLN A 88 -15.35 -5.37 18.60
N ALA A 89 -14.02 -5.46 18.50
CA ALA A 89 -13.26 -6.68 18.19
C ALA A 89 -12.47 -7.17 19.41
#